data_AF-A0A529XQ42-F1
#
_entry.id   AF-A0A529XQ42-F1
#
_cell.length_a   1.000
_cell.length_b   1.000
_cell.length_c   1.000
_cell.angle_alpha   90.00
_cell.angle_beta   90.00
_cell.angle_gamma   90.00
#
_symmetry.space_group_name_H-M   'P 1'
#
loop_
_entity.id
_entity.type
_entity.pdbx_description
1 polymer ?
#
loop_
_entity_poly.entity_id
_entity_poly.type
_entity_poly.pdbx_seq_one_letter_code
_entity_poly.pdbx_strand_id
1 'polypeptide(L)'
;METSSETGDAAGISAAPVIEVVADIAASFTYASFQNAIPVIRSIALNNPTQQGFEKCTLELTSNPPFLRAKSWTIDRIVAGDRLPLSDRKIDLDAGYLAGLNEAERGEITLRLTSGGAVLAEQRVAVRLLARDEWGGVVDMAQLLAAFVMPNDPAIAGLLRSAAELLAAHGHPSSLDGYQSGNPQRAFMLAAAIYSAIAGLSLHYAE
;
A
#
# COMPACT_ATOMS: atom_id res chain seq x y z
N MET A 1 -57.39 -28.94 -1.01
CA MET A 1 -56.62 -28.84 -2.26
C MET A 1 -55.61 -27.72 -2.03
N GLU A 2 -54.51 -27.97 -1.31
CA GLU A 2 -53.25 -28.53 -1.85
C GLU A 2 -52.82 -27.77 -3.12
N THR A 3 -51.66 -27.12 -3.19
CA THR A 3 -50.33 -27.56 -2.74
C THR A 3 -49.37 -26.41 -2.44
N SER A 4 -48.45 -26.72 -1.53
CA SER A 4 -47.21 -26.04 -1.15
C SER A 4 -46.30 -25.65 -2.32
N SER A 5 -45.51 -24.61 -2.10
CA SER A 5 -44.11 -24.57 -2.58
C SER A 5 -43.31 -23.65 -1.66
N GLU A 6 -42.68 -24.26 -0.66
CA GLU A 6 -41.48 -23.74 -0.01
C GLU A 6 -40.40 -23.48 -1.06
N THR A 7 -39.71 -22.35 -0.97
CA THR A 7 -38.35 -22.24 -1.49
C THR A 7 -37.58 -21.47 -0.43
N GLY A 8 -36.74 -22.22 0.29
CA GLY A 8 -35.93 -21.74 1.38
C GLY A 8 -34.95 -20.67 0.90
N ASP A 9 -35.08 -19.49 1.48
CA ASP A 9 -34.02 -18.50 1.46
C ASP A 9 -33.10 -18.85 2.64
N ALA A 10 -32.01 -19.57 2.36
CA ALA A 10 -30.95 -19.80 3.32
C ALA A 10 -30.19 -18.47 3.49
N ALA A 11 -30.82 -17.56 4.24
CA ALA A 11 -30.19 -16.36 4.74
C ALA A 11 -28.96 -16.79 5.54
N GLY A 12 -27.77 -16.53 4.99
CA GLY A 12 -26.50 -16.74 5.67
C GLY A 12 -26.54 -15.99 6.99
N ILE A 13 -26.72 -16.72 8.08
CA ILE A 13 -26.71 -16.19 9.44
C ILE A 13 -25.28 -15.74 9.70
N SER A 14 -25.01 -14.44 9.51
CA SER A 14 -23.82 -13.80 10.04
C SER A 14 -23.97 -13.75 11.55
N ALA A 15 -23.63 -14.86 12.22
CA ALA A 15 -23.49 -14.88 13.68
C ALA A 15 -22.49 -13.79 14.08
N ALA A 16 -22.80 -13.07 15.16
CA ALA A 16 -21.89 -12.05 15.69
C ALA A 16 -20.51 -12.69 15.97
N PRO A 17 -19.40 -12.01 15.64
CA PRO A 17 -18.07 -12.55 15.84
C PRO A 17 -17.87 -12.87 17.33
N VAL A 18 -17.41 -14.09 17.60
CA VAL A 18 -17.20 -14.60 18.96
C VAL A 18 -15.86 -14.12 19.50
N ILE A 19 -14.88 -13.94 18.60
CA ILE A 19 -13.55 -13.38 18.88
C ILE A 19 -13.38 -12.14 18.01
N GLU A 20 -12.62 -11.17 18.51
CA GLU A 20 -12.24 -9.99 17.74
C GLU A 20 -10.80 -10.14 17.21
N VAL A 21 -10.63 -9.93 15.90
CA VAL A 21 -9.31 -9.80 15.28
C VAL A 21 -8.98 -8.32 15.23
N VAL A 22 -7.91 -7.92 15.91
CA VAL A 22 -7.43 -6.53 15.96
C VAL A 22 -6.14 -6.46 15.17
N ALA A 23 -6.21 -5.95 13.94
CA ALA A 23 -5.06 -5.78 13.05
C ALA A 23 -4.88 -4.30 12.65
N ASP A 24 -3.64 -3.84 12.71
CA ASP A 24 -3.19 -2.57 12.13
C ASP A 24 -2.50 -2.87 10.80
N ILE A 25 -3.19 -2.56 9.70
CA ILE A 25 -2.79 -2.88 8.32
C ILE A 25 -2.58 -1.56 7.56
N ALA A 26 -1.52 -1.51 6.74
CA ALA A 26 -1.30 -0.36 5.86
C ALA A 26 -2.49 -0.16 4.90
N ALA A 27 -2.93 1.08 4.73
CA ALA A 27 -4.10 1.41 3.91
C ALA A 27 -3.84 1.33 2.40
N SER A 28 -2.58 1.47 1.97
CA SER A 28 -2.20 1.50 0.57
C SER A 28 -0.92 0.70 0.28
N PHE A 29 -0.86 0.08 -0.89
CA PHE A 29 0.29 -0.68 -1.38
C PHE A 29 0.67 -0.26 -2.80
N THR A 30 1.97 -0.26 -3.08
CA THR A 30 2.53 0.03 -4.40
C THR A 30 3.76 -0.87 -4.62
N TYR A 31 4.29 -0.93 -5.84
CA TYR A 31 5.51 -1.67 -6.13
C TYR A 31 6.70 -1.24 -5.25
N ALA A 32 6.81 0.07 -4.95
CA ALA A 32 7.82 0.56 -4.03
C ALA A 32 7.64 0.04 -2.59
N SER A 33 6.41 -0.26 -2.13
CA SER A 33 6.19 -0.90 -0.83
C SER A 33 6.85 -2.27 -0.75
N PHE A 34 6.75 -3.06 -1.83
CA PHE A 34 7.42 -4.35 -1.94
C PHE A 34 8.94 -4.20 -1.92
N GLN A 35 9.49 -3.32 -2.78
CA GLN A 35 10.94 -3.15 -2.91
C GLN A 35 11.62 -2.63 -1.65
N ASN A 36 10.91 -1.83 -0.85
CA ASN A 36 11.42 -1.25 0.39
C ASN A 36 11.00 -2.04 1.64
N ALA A 37 10.41 -3.24 1.47
CA ALA A 37 9.97 -4.11 2.55
C ALA A 37 9.05 -3.40 3.59
N ILE A 38 8.13 -2.56 3.11
CA ILE A 38 7.17 -1.88 3.97
C ILE A 38 6.24 -2.93 4.61
N PRO A 39 6.08 -2.91 5.95
CA PRO A 39 5.26 -3.91 6.62
C PRO A 39 3.78 -3.76 6.25
N VAL A 40 3.18 -4.85 5.75
CA VAL A 40 1.75 -4.93 5.48
C VAL A 40 0.95 -4.84 6.78
N ILE A 41 1.38 -5.61 7.79
CA ILE A 41 0.78 -5.64 9.13
C ILE A 41 1.76 -5.02 10.11
N ARG A 42 1.35 -3.92 10.75
CA ARG A 42 2.11 -3.26 11.81
C ARG A 42 1.90 -3.96 13.14
N SER A 43 0.66 -4.37 13.44
CA SER A 43 0.34 -5.19 14.61
C SER A 43 -0.86 -6.08 14.34
N ILE A 44 -0.92 -7.23 15.02
CA ILE A 44 -2.09 -8.10 14.99
C ILE A 44 -2.24 -8.82 16.33
N ALA A 45 -3.47 -8.89 16.82
CA ALA A 45 -3.83 -9.59 18.04
C ALA A 45 -5.22 -10.20 17.93
N LEU A 46 -5.44 -11.27 18.67
CA LEU A 46 -6.75 -11.89 18.87
C LEU A 46 -7.24 -11.51 20.26
N ASN A 47 -8.42 -10.93 20.35
CA ASN A 47 -9.06 -10.54 21.59
C ASN A 47 -10.27 -11.45 21.82
N ASN A 48 -10.25 -12.24 22.90
CA ASN A 48 -11.34 -13.12 23.26
C ASN A 48 -12.14 -12.52 24.43
N PRO A 49 -13.22 -11.76 24.18
CA PRO A 49 -14.01 -11.16 25.24
C PRO A 49 -14.91 -12.18 25.98
N THR A 50 -14.93 -13.44 25.54
CA THR A 50 -15.83 -14.46 26.07
C THR A 50 -15.25 -15.17 27.30
N GLN A 51 -16.11 -15.88 28.03
CA GLN A 51 -15.70 -16.76 29.13
C GLN A 51 -15.28 -18.16 28.65
N GLN A 52 -15.24 -18.40 27.34
CA GLN A 52 -14.88 -19.68 26.74
C GLN A 52 -13.49 -19.62 26.12
N GLY A 53 -12.67 -20.65 26.35
CA GLY A 53 -11.41 -20.85 25.64
C GLY A 53 -11.61 -21.56 24.30
N PHE A 54 -10.77 -21.24 23.33
CA PHE A 54 -10.76 -21.90 22.02
C PHE A 54 -9.42 -22.57 21.79
N GLU A 55 -9.42 -23.76 21.19
CA GLU A 55 -8.23 -24.52 20.90
C GLU A 55 -8.13 -24.84 19.41
N LYS A 56 -6.91 -25.12 18.94
CA LYS A 56 -6.62 -25.50 17.55
C LYS A 56 -7.25 -24.53 16.54
N CYS A 57 -7.03 -23.24 16.77
CA CYS A 57 -7.53 -22.18 15.91
C CYS A 57 -6.59 -21.97 14.72
N THR A 58 -7.13 -21.59 13.57
CA THR A 58 -6.37 -21.15 12.41
C THR A 58 -6.84 -19.77 12.02
N LEU A 59 -5.92 -18.81 12.02
CA LEU A 59 -6.15 -17.49 11.42
C LEU A 59 -5.60 -17.52 10.00
N GLU A 60 -6.41 -17.16 9.02
CA GLU A 60 -6.00 -17.07 7.62
C GLU A 60 -6.10 -15.62 7.15
N LEU A 61 -5.07 -15.15 6.45
CA LEU A 61 -5.04 -13.89 5.74
C LEU A 61 -5.03 -14.17 4.23
N THR A 62 -5.97 -13.56 3.52
CA THR A 62 -6.07 -13.60 2.06
C THR A 62 -6.33 -12.21 1.51
N SER A 63 -6.24 -12.04 0.19
CA SER A 63 -6.54 -10.79 -0.48
C SER A 63 -7.34 -11.00 -1.77
N ASN A 64 -8.14 -9.99 -2.11
CA ASN A 64 -8.80 -9.89 -3.40
C ASN A 64 -8.69 -8.45 -3.93
N PRO A 65 -8.06 -8.21 -5.09
CA PRO A 65 -7.29 -9.16 -5.90
C PRO A 65 -6.12 -9.81 -5.15
N PRO A 66 -5.46 -10.86 -5.69
CA PRO A 66 -4.41 -11.60 -4.98
C PRO A 66 -3.05 -10.86 -4.98
N PHE A 67 -3.02 -9.62 -4.47
CA PHE A 67 -1.83 -8.75 -4.44
C PHE A 67 -0.84 -9.10 -3.32
N LEU A 68 -1.19 -10.04 -2.44
CA LEU A 68 -0.30 -10.60 -1.41
C LEU A 68 -0.42 -12.12 -1.35
N ARG A 69 0.61 -12.75 -0.77
CA ARG A 69 0.61 -14.19 -0.50
C ARG A 69 -0.28 -14.48 0.70
N ALA A 70 -1.18 -15.45 0.52
CA ALA A 70 -2.00 -15.94 1.61
C ALA A 70 -1.12 -16.49 2.74
N LYS A 71 -1.54 -16.24 3.98
CA LYS A 71 -0.80 -16.68 5.17
C LYS A 71 -1.75 -17.29 6.19
N SER A 72 -1.30 -18.36 6.83
CA SER A 72 -2.04 -18.99 7.93
C SER A 72 -1.19 -19.01 9.19
N TRP A 73 -1.80 -18.70 10.32
CA TRP A 73 -1.24 -18.88 11.65
C TRP A 73 -2.00 -19.99 12.38
N THR A 74 -1.25 -20.99 12.85
CA THR A 74 -1.79 -22.01 13.75
C THR A 74 -1.69 -21.51 15.18
N ILE A 75 -2.81 -21.50 15.89
CA ILE A 75 -2.92 -21.01 17.27
C ILE A 75 -3.43 -22.15 18.13
N ASP A 76 -2.57 -22.64 19.03
CA ASP A 76 -2.90 -23.80 19.87
C ASP A 76 -4.08 -23.50 20.80
N ARG A 77 -4.08 -22.32 21.43
CA ARG A 77 -5.11 -21.92 22.39
C ARG A 77 -5.28 -20.40 22.48
N ILE A 78 -6.53 -19.97 22.56
CA ILE A 78 -6.95 -18.61 22.91
C ILE A 78 -7.71 -18.70 24.23
N VAL A 79 -7.17 -18.07 25.28
CA VAL A 79 -7.74 -18.16 26.64
C VAL A 79 -8.96 -17.23 26.76
N ALA A 80 -9.91 -17.60 27.60
CA ALA A 80 -11.08 -16.78 27.93
C ALA A 80 -10.65 -15.43 28.53
N GLY A 81 -11.22 -14.33 28.05
CA GLY A 81 -10.93 -12.97 28.52
C GLY A 81 -9.54 -12.44 28.19
N ASP A 82 -8.75 -13.13 27.37
CA ASP A 82 -7.35 -12.79 27.10
C ASP A 82 -7.14 -12.17 25.72
N ARG A 83 -6.02 -11.43 25.59
CA ARG A 83 -5.55 -10.86 24.34
C ARG A 83 -4.23 -11.52 23.92
N LEU A 84 -4.27 -12.24 22.81
CA LEU A 84 -3.11 -12.94 22.24
C LEU A 84 -2.50 -12.13 21.08
N PRO A 85 -1.36 -11.43 21.27
CA PRO A 85 -0.63 -10.82 20.17
C PRO A 85 0.09 -11.87 19.33
N LEU A 86 0.10 -11.73 18.00
CA LEU A 86 0.90 -12.59 17.12
C LEU A 86 2.20 -11.88 16.72
N SER A 87 3.33 -12.55 16.95
CA SER A 87 4.67 -11.98 16.69
C SER A 87 5.05 -12.01 15.21
N ASP A 88 4.66 -13.07 14.50
CA ASP A 88 4.95 -13.24 13.08
C ASP A 88 4.01 -12.41 12.20
N ARG A 89 4.48 -11.23 11.79
CA ARG A 89 3.75 -10.27 10.96
C ARG A 89 4.22 -10.23 9.51
N LYS A 90 5.12 -11.14 9.11
CA LYS A 90 5.70 -11.11 7.76
C LYS A 90 4.64 -11.54 6.74
N ILE A 91 4.26 -10.62 5.84
CA ILE A 91 3.39 -10.90 4.69
C ILE A 91 4.15 -10.51 3.43
N ASP A 92 4.22 -11.42 2.47
CA ASP A 92 4.89 -11.18 1.20
C ASP A 92 3.88 -10.59 0.20
N LEU A 93 4.19 -9.40 -0.32
CA LEU A 93 3.45 -8.79 -1.42
C LEU A 93 3.77 -9.50 -2.74
N ASP A 94 2.81 -9.55 -3.65
CA ASP A 94 3.06 -10.04 -5.01
C ASP A 94 3.64 -8.92 -5.88
N ALA A 95 4.95 -8.99 -6.10
CA ALA A 95 5.68 -8.00 -6.89
C ALA A 95 5.22 -7.94 -8.35
N GLY A 96 4.85 -9.08 -8.94
CA GLY A 96 4.40 -9.16 -10.32
C GLY A 96 3.05 -8.48 -10.49
N TYR A 97 2.14 -8.70 -9.53
CA TYR A 97 0.86 -8.02 -9.46
C TYR A 97 1.04 -6.49 -9.39
N LEU A 98 1.79 -6.02 -8.38
CA LEU A 98 1.96 -4.58 -8.13
C LEU A 98 2.74 -3.87 -9.25
N ALA A 99 3.70 -4.53 -9.90
CA ALA A 99 4.41 -3.96 -11.05
C ALA A 99 3.52 -3.79 -12.28
N GLY A 100 2.50 -4.65 -12.42
CA GLY A 100 1.56 -4.64 -13.54
C GLY A 100 0.49 -3.56 -13.46
N LEU A 101 0.32 -2.90 -12.31
CA LEU A 101 -0.67 -1.84 -12.12
C LEU A 101 -0.24 -0.56 -12.83
N ASN A 102 -0.94 -0.24 -13.92
CA ASN A 102 -0.85 1.06 -14.60
C ASN A 102 -1.80 2.10 -13.99
N GLU A 103 -2.86 1.64 -13.33
CA GLU A 103 -3.85 2.49 -12.67
C GLU A 103 -4.14 1.96 -11.27
N ALA A 104 -4.58 2.88 -10.41
CA ALA A 104 -4.90 2.60 -9.03
C ALA A 104 -6.26 1.91 -8.89
N GLU A 105 -6.30 0.79 -8.19
CA GLU A 105 -7.53 0.03 -7.99
C GLU A 105 -7.83 -0.17 -6.49
N ARG A 106 -8.93 -0.86 -6.22
CA ARG A 106 -9.37 -1.19 -4.87
C ARG A 106 -9.06 -2.65 -4.59
N GLY A 107 -8.53 -2.92 -3.40
CA GLY A 107 -8.31 -4.27 -2.89
C GLY A 107 -8.96 -4.45 -1.53
N GLU A 108 -9.04 -5.70 -1.11
CA GLU A 108 -9.51 -6.10 0.21
C GLU A 108 -8.61 -7.17 0.79
N ILE A 109 -8.26 -7.04 2.07
CA ILE A 109 -7.59 -8.08 2.86
C ILE A 109 -8.63 -8.70 3.77
N THR A 110 -8.74 -10.02 3.74
CA THR A 110 -9.63 -10.78 4.62
C THR A 110 -8.82 -11.57 5.63
N LEU A 111 -9.09 -11.34 6.91
CA LEU A 111 -8.61 -12.10 8.06
C LEU A 111 -9.74 -12.96 8.58
N ARG A 112 -9.60 -14.28 8.53
CA ARG A 112 -10.63 -15.24 8.98
C ARG A 112 -10.06 -16.16 10.05
N LEU A 113 -10.66 -16.14 11.23
CA LEU A 113 -10.33 -17.04 12.32
C LEU A 113 -11.31 -18.20 12.38
N THR A 114 -10.79 -19.42 12.38
CA THR A 114 -11.60 -20.64 12.46
C THR A 114 -11.13 -21.56 13.58
N SER A 115 -12.03 -22.36 14.14
CA SER A 115 -11.72 -23.47 15.05
C SER A 115 -12.70 -24.61 14.82
N GLY A 116 -12.19 -25.84 14.65
CA GLY A 116 -13.03 -27.02 14.42
C GLY A 116 -13.95 -26.90 13.19
N GLY A 117 -13.58 -26.09 12.19
CA GLY A 117 -14.38 -25.82 11.00
C GLY A 117 -15.42 -24.70 11.14
N ALA A 118 -15.63 -24.17 12.35
CA ALA A 118 -16.50 -23.01 12.58
C ALA A 118 -15.72 -21.71 12.46
N VAL A 119 -16.31 -20.69 11.83
CA VAL A 119 -15.75 -19.33 11.77
C VAL A 119 -16.03 -18.63 13.09
N LEU A 120 -14.98 -18.23 13.80
CA LEU A 120 -15.06 -17.49 15.06
C LEU A 120 -15.07 -15.98 14.83
N ALA A 121 -14.37 -15.53 13.79
CA ALA A 121 -14.25 -14.12 13.43
C ALA A 121 -13.91 -13.98 11.96
N GLU A 122 -14.39 -12.90 11.34
CA GLU A 122 -13.95 -12.47 10.02
C GLU A 122 -13.84 -10.95 10.01
N GLN A 123 -12.68 -10.44 9.58
CA GLN A 123 -12.43 -9.02 9.42
C GLN A 123 -12.01 -8.78 7.97
N ARG A 124 -12.64 -7.81 7.32
CA ARG A 124 -12.30 -7.35 5.97
C ARG A 124 -11.80 -5.92 6.03
N VAL A 125 -10.64 -5.69 5.42
CA VAL A 125 -9.97 -4.39 5.42
C VAL A 125 -9.83 -3.94 3.97
N ALA A 126 -10.55 -2.87 3.62
CA ALA A 126 -10.42 -2.23 2.32
C ALA A 126 -9.07 -1.51 2.23
N VAL A 127 -8.39 -1.67 1.10
CA VAL A 127 -7.08 -1.08 0.84
C VAL A 127 -7.01 -0.51 -0.57
N ARG A 128 -6.03 0.36 -0.82
CA ARG A 128 -5.73 0.89 -2.15
C ARG A 128 -4.48 0.22 -2.73
N LEU A 129 -4.59 -0.21 -3.97
CA LEU A 129 -3.46 -0.73 -4.74
C LEU A 129 -3.12 0.35 -5.75
N LEU A 130 -2.04 1.07 -5.49
CA LEU A 130 -1.62 2.22 -6.28
C LEU A 130 -0.91 1.75 -7.54
N ALA A 131 -0.94 2.59 -8.58
CA ALA A 131 -0.11 2.36 -9.75
C ALA A 131 1.38 2.29 -9.35
N ARG A 132 2.21 1.64 -10.18
CA ARG A 132 3.64 1.43 -9.88
C ARG A 132 4.42 2.74 -9.67
N ASP A 133 3.97 3.83 -10.27
CA ASP A 133 4.54 5.17 -10.28
C ASP A 133 3.74 6.16 -9.41
N GLU A 134 2.70 5.69 -8.73
CA GLU A 134 1.88 6.50 -7.83
C GLU A 134 2.35 6.37 -6.38
N TRP A 135 2.48 7.53 -5.73
CA TRP A 135 2.85 7.63 -4.33
C TRP A 135 1.63 7.93 -3.45
N GLY A 136 1.42 7.11 -2.42
CA GLY A 136 0.27 7.20 -1.50
C GLY A 136 0.30 8.37 -0.50
N GLY A 137 1.16 9.36 -0.73
CA GLY A 137 1.24 10.58 0.08
C GLY A 137 1.93 10.41 1.45
N VAL A 138 2.00 11.53 2.18
CA VAL A 138 2.81 11.66 3.40
C VAL A 138 2.25 10.84 4.57
N VAL A 139 0.92 10.70 4.67
CA VAL A 139 0.28 10.05 5.84
C VAL A 139 0.71 8.58 5.97
N ASP A 140 0.72 7.85 4.86
CA ASP A 140 1.01 6.41 4.86
C ASP A 140 2.40 6.07 4.33
N MET A 141 2.97 6.91 3.47
CA MET A 141 4.13 6.58 2.65
C MET A 141 5.23 7.65 2.64
N ALA A 142 5.30 8.53 3.65
CA ALA A 142 6.37 9.55 3.73
C ALA A 142 7.77 8.98 3.48
N GLN A 143 8.08 7.83 4.07
CA GLN A 143 9.38 7.16 3.94
C GLN A 143 9.68 6.64 2.53
N LEU A 144 8.67 6.50 1.67
CA LEU A 144 8.83 6.01 0.30
C LEU A 144 9.03 7.14 -0.72
N LEU A 145 8.92 8.41 -0.33
CA LEU A 145 8.97 9.54 -1.28
C LEU A 145 10.21 9.49 -2.19
N ALA A 146 11.37 9.16 -1.63
CA ALA A 146 12.61 9.07 -2.39
C ALA A 146 12.57 7.99 -3.50
N ALA A 147 11.75 6.94 -3.35
CA ALA A 147 11.60 5.88 -4.35
C ALA A 147 10.88 6.36 -5.63
N PHE A 148 10.19 7.50 -5.58
CA PHE A 148 9.49 8.10 -6.71
C PHE A 148 10.29 9.21 -7.39
N VAL A 149 11.52 9.47 -6.93
CA VAL A 149 12.41 10.44 -7.58
C VAL A 149 13.14 9.72 -8.71
N MET A 150 12.93 10.15 -9.96
CA MET A 150 13.51 9.54 -11.16
C MET A 150 14.54 10.47 -11.82
N PRO A 151 15.74 10.66 -11.22
CA PRO A 151 16.73 11.62 -11.72
C PRO A 151 17.33 11.20 -13.07
N ASN A 152 17.28 9.91 -13.39
CA ASN A 152 17.83 9.32 -14.62
C ASN A 152 16.75 9.05 -15.68
N ASP A 153 15.52 9.52 -15.48
CA ASP A 153 14.48 9.36 -16.49
C ASP A 153 14.90 10.05 -17.81
N PRO A 154 14.69 9.44 -18.98
CA PRO A 154 15.08 10.02 -20.27
C PRO A 154 14.57 11.44 -20.50
N ALA A 155 13.39 11.79 -19.97
CA ALA A 155 12.83 13.15 -20.08
C ALA A 155 13.68 14.20 -19.36
N ILE A 156 14.39 13.82 -18.29
CA ILE A 156 15.24 14.74 -17.51
C ILE A 156 16.43 15.21 -18.32
N ALA A 157 17.05 14.34 -19.13
CA ALA A 157 18.21 14.71 -19.93
C ALA A 157 17.92 15.86 -20.92
N GLY A 158 16.74 15.81 -21.57
CA GLY A 158 16.27 16.88 -22.45
C GLY A 158 16.00 18.17 -21.68
N LEU A 159 15.34 18.07 -20.53
CA LEU A 159 15.03 19.21 -19.68
C LEU A 159 16.28 19.94 -19.17
N LEU A 160 17.27 19.20 -18.69
CA LEU A 160 18.54 19.76 -18.20
C LEU A 160 19.32 20.44 -19.34
N ARG A 161 19.28 19.88 -20.54
CA ARG A 161 19.88 20.52 -21.73
C ARG A 161 19.21 21.87 -22.01
N SER A 162 17.89 21.92 -22.07
CA SER A 162 17.15 23.17 -22.29
C SER A 162 17.45 24.22 -21.21
N ALA A 163 17.56 23.81 -19.95
CA ALA A 163 17.95 24.71 -18.86
C ALA A 163 19.37 25.28 -19.03
N ALA A 164 20.32 24.44 -19.45
CA ALA A 164 21.70 24.86 -19.72
C ALA A 164 21.78 25.85 -20.90
N GLU A 165 20.99 25.64 -21.94
CA GLU A 165 20.86 26.54 -23.09
C GLU A 165 20.26 27.90 -22.69
N LEU A 166 19.24 27.91 -21.83
CA LEU A 166 18.64 29.14 -21.30
C LEU A 166 19.65 29.97 -20.48
N LEU A 167 20.48 29.31 -19.66
CA LEU A 167 21.55 29.98 -18.92
C LEU A 167 22.56 30.63 -19.87
N ALA A 168 23.01 29.89 -20.88
CA ALA A 168 23.96 30.38 -21.88
C ALA A 168 23.39 31.59 -22.66
N ALA A 169 22.12 31.53 -23.06
CA ALA A 169 21.44 32.61 -23.78
C ALA A 169 21.38 33.93 -22.98
N HIS A 170 21.39 33.86 -21.64
CA HIS A 170 21.39 35.02 -20.75
C HIS A 170 22.79 35.38 -20.22
N GLY A 171 23.86 34.84 -20.83
CA GLY A 171 25.24 35.17 -20.47
C GLY A 171 25.75 34.50 -19.19
N HIS A 172 25.07 33.46 -18.70
CA HIS A 172 25.50 32.68 -17.54
C HIS A 172 26.19 31.38 -17.95
N PRO A 173 27.05 30.79 -17.09
CA PRO A 173 27.62 29.47 -17.34
C PRO A 173 26.53 28.42 -17.51
N SER A 174 26.67 27.57 -18.54
CA SER A 174 25.74 26.48 -18.85
C SER A 174 25.93 25.24 -17.95
N SER A 175 26.98 25.19 -17.14
CA SER A 175 27.28 24.08 -16.23
C SER A 175 26.24 23.97 -15.12
N LEU A 176 25.61 22.81 -14.97
CA LEU A 176 24.66 22.53 -13.90
C LEU A 176 25.40 21.97 -12.68
N ASP A 177 26.11 22.84 -11.97
CA ASP A 177 27.01 22.51 -10.86
C ASP A 177 26.30 22.36 -9.50
N GLY A 178 24.98 22.53 -9.47
CA GLY A 178 24.18 22.43 -8.25
C GLY A 178 24.69 23.38 -7.16
N TYR A 179 25.10 22.82 -6.04
CA TYR A 179 25.62 23.58 -4.89
C TYR A 179 27.15 23.70 -4.87
N GLN A 180 27.87 23.13 -5.84
CA GLN A 180 29.34 23.02 -5.81
C GLN A 180 30.05 24.39 -5.79
N SER A 181 29.41 25.44 -6.31
CA SER A 181 29.96 26.80 -6.29
C SER A 181 29.85 27.52 -4.94
N GLY A 182 29.08 26.99 -3.99
CA GLY A 182 28.82 27.63 -2.69
C GLY A 182 28.03 28.95 -2.76
N ASN A 183 27.55 29.34 -3.95
CA ASN A 183 26.83 30.60 -4.16
C ASN A 183 25.31 30.37 -4.16
N PRO A 184 24.55 30.92 -3.19
CA PRO A 184 23.10 30.75 -3.14
C PRO A 184 22.37 31.39 -4.33
N GLN A 185 22.90 32.48 -4.89
CA GLN A 185 22.34 33.10 -6.11
C GLN A 185 22.48 32.17 -7.32
N ARG A 186 23.58 31.41 -7.39
CA ARG A 186 23.79 30.41 -8.45
C ARG A 186 22.77 29.28 -8.32
N ALA A 187 22.58 28.74 -7.12
CA ALA A 187 21.58 27.69 -6.88
C ALA A 187 20.16 28.16 -7.26
N PHE A 188 19.78 29.39 -6.88
CA PHE A 188 18.50 29.98 -7.29
C PHE A 188 18.38 30.12 -8.81
N MET A 189 19.44 30.57 -9.48
CA MET A 189 19.48 30.72 -10.93
C MET A 189 19.34 29.37 -11.66
N LEU A 190 19.99 28.30 -11.17
CA LEU A 190 19.82 26.95 -11.71
C LEU A 190 18.36 26.48 -11.58
N ALA A 191 17.74 26.69 -10.41
CA ALA A 191 16.34 26.36 -10.19
C ALA A 191 15.41 27.16 -11.13
N ALA A 192 15.67 28.46 -11.31
CA ALA A 192 14.92 29.31 -12.22
C ALA A 192 15.05 28.87 -13.69
N ALA A 193 16.24 28.45 -14.11
CA ALA A 193 16.48 27.94 -15.46
C ALA A 193 15.74 26.62 -15.71
N ILE A 194 15.77 25.69 -14.74
CA ILE A 194 14.99 24.45 -14.81
C ILE A 194 13.50 24.75 -14.88
N TYR A 195 12.99 25.62 -14.01
CA TYR A 195 11.58 26.03 -14.02
C TYR A 195 11.18 26.64 -15.37
N SER A 196 12.02 27.50 -15.93
CA SER A 196 11.78 28.14 -17.23
C SER A 196 11.79 27.12 -18.37
N ALA A 197 12.67 26.12 -18.32
CA ALA A 197 12.69 25.02 -19.27
C ALA A 197 11.40 24.18 -19.18
N ILE A 198 10.90 23.90 -17.97
CA ILE A 198 9.61 23.21 -17.76
C ILE A 198 8.46 24.04 -18.33
N ALA A 199 8.40 25.34 -18.02
CA ALA A 199 7.36 26.23 -18.52
C ALA A 199 7.37 26.30 -20.07
N GLY A 200 8.54 26.24 -20.69
CA GLY A 200 8.71 26.20 -22.14
C GLY A 200 8.18 24.93 -22.81
N LEU A 201 8.00 23.83 -22.08
CA LEU A 201 7.41 22.59 -22.62
C LEU A 201 5.95 22.76 -23.06
N SER A 202 5.28 23.86 -22.65
CA SER A 202 3.89 24.11 -22.99
C SER A 202 3.02 22.89 -22.71
N LEU A 203 3.10 22.38 -21.48
CA LEU A 203 2.36 21.20 -21.05
C LEU A 203 0.86 21.52 -21.10
N HIS A 204 0.15 20.89 -22.03
CA HIS A 204 -1.31 20.96 -22.12
C HIS A 204 -1.90 19.73 -21.45
N TYR A 205 -3.03 19.90 -20.78
CA TYR A 205 -3.80 18.78 -20.27
C TYR A 205 -4.40 18.00 -21.45
N ALA A 206 -4.11 16.72 -21.52
CA ALA A 206 -4.74 15.78 -22.43
C ALA A 206 -5.42 14.70 -21.59
N GLU A 207 -6.74 14.59 -21.73
CA GLU A 207 -7.56 13.52 -21.14
C GLU A 207 -7.66 12.34 -22.12
#